data_AF-A0A936NVP4-F1
#
_entry.id   AF-A0A936NVP4-F1
#
_cell.length_a   1.000
_cell.length_b   1.000
_cell.length_c   1.000
_cell.angle_alpha   90.00
_cell.angle_beta   90.00
_cell.angle_gamma   90.00
#
_symmetry.space_group_name_H-M   'P 1'
#
loop_
_entity.id
_entity.type
_entity.pdbx_description
1 polymer ?
#
loop_
_entity_poly.entity_id
_entity_poly.type
_entity_poly.pdbx_seq_one_letter_code
_entity_poly.pdbx_strand_id
1 'polypeptide(L)'
;MKIILLRKFPLALVSLVMTITLLAQSTSAQRRQAPATGKAGPIEILRDEYGVPHIFANSLEDAAYAIGYAQAEDRLEELLRNYRKAEGTMSEAFGPEWYRHDYIQRVWQHAAISRERYNEVAPRMRASIEAYQEGIRQFMKDHPEQVPAWAPELHPAQVVSLGRYIIWGWPLGEASADLKRGGIEPDPVAYRGSNQMLLAPFKTAMKAPTP
;
A
#
# COMPACT_ATOMS: atom_id res chain seq x y z
N MET A 1 11.35 51.35 51.13
CA MET A 1 11.89 50.64 49.94
C MET A 1 11.50 49.16 50.06
N LYS A 2 10.55 48.68 49.27
CA LYS A 2 10.00 47.30 49.37
C LYS A 2 10.85 46.36 48.50
N ILE A 3 11.54 45.40 49.12
CA ILE A 3 12.24 44.31 48.42
C ILE A 3 11.24 43.16 48.25
N ILE A 4 10.86 42.88 47.00
CA ILE A 4 9.96 41.78 46.63
C ILE A 4 10.82 40.51 46.56
N LEU A 5 10.55 39.56 47.45
CA LEU A 5 11.15 38.21 47.44
C LEU A 5 10.58 37.42 46.24
N LEU A 6 11.36 37.25 45.19
CA LEU A 6 11.03 36.35 44.08
C LEU A 6 11.11 34.89 44.56
N ARG A 7 9.94 34.27 44.69
CA ARG A 7 9.73 32.87 45.05
C ARG A 7 10.38 31.99 43.97
N LYS A 8 11.40 31.20 44.33
CA LYS A 8 12.05 30.22 43.44
C LYS A 8 10.99 29.21 42.98
N PHE A 9 10.51 29.33 41.74
CA PHE A 9 9.68 28.30 41.11
C PHE A 9 10.50 27.01 40.98
N PRO A 10 9.94 25.83 41.31
CA PRO A 10 10.72 24.61 41.35
C PRO A 10 10.91 24.12 39.91
N LEU A 11 12.03 24.49 39.27
CA LEU A 11 12.45 23.95 37.97
C LEU A 11 12.45 22.41 37.95
N ALA A 12 12.65 21.78 39.12
CA ALA A 12 12.56 20.34 39.29
C ALA A 12 11.16 19.76 38.97
N LEU A 13 10.07 20.48 39.27
CA LEU A 13 8.72 20.02 39.00
C LEU A 13 8.41 20.08 37.49
N VAL A 14 8.88 21.13 36.81
CA VAL A 14 8.73 21.29 35.36
C VAL A 14 9.54 20.22 34.61
N SER A 15 10.78 19.98 35.04
CA SER A 15 11.63 18.92 34.48
C SER A 15 11.01 17.53 34.67
N LEU A 16 10.44 17.25 35.85
CA LEU A 16 9.83 15.95 36.14
C LEU A 16 8.58 15.71 35.29
N VAL A 17 7.71 16.73 35.15
CA VAL A 17 6.52 16.65 34.30
C VAL A 17 6.89 16.48 32.82
N MET A 18 7.94 17.17 32.35
CA MET A 18 8.44 17.04 30.98
C MET A 18 9.05 15.66 30.71
N THR A 19 9.75 15.07 31.69
CA THR A 19 10.33 13.73 31.57
C THR A 19 9.25 12.64 31.58
N ILE A 20 8.20 12.79 32.40
CA ILE A 20 7.05 11.87 32.44
C ILE A 20 6.25 11.93 31.13
N THR A 21 6.08 13.11 30.54
CA THR A 21 5.39 13.26 29.23
C THR A 21 6.21 12.71 28.08
N LEU A 22 7.54 12.85 28.09
CA LEU A 22 8.43 12.23 27.11
C LEU A 22 8.45 10.69 27.22
N LEU A 23 8.45 10.13 28.43
CA LEU A 23 8.39 8.68 28.64
C LEU A 23 7.02 8.08 28.24
N ALA A 24 5.93 8.81 28.45
CA ALA A 24 4.57 8.35 28.10
C ALA A 24 4.32 8.30 26.58
N GLN A 25 5.09 9.03 25.77
CA GLN A 25 5.00 8.99 24.31
C GLN A 25 5.82 7.86 23.69
N SER A 26 6.80 7.32 24.40
CA SER A 26 7.79 6.37 23.84
C SER A 26 7.43 4.88 23.92
N THR A 27 6.32 4.47 24.56
CA THR A 27 6.01 3.03 24.74
C THR A 27 4.53 2.64 24.60
N SER A 28 3.73 3.37 23.83
CA SER A 28 2.40 2.86 23.46
C SER A 28 2.44 2.27 22.06
N ALA A 29 2.50 0.95 21.94
CA ALA A 29 1.99 0.28 20.75
C ALA A 29 0.56 0.79 20.54
N GLN A 30 0.33 1.54 19.46
CA GLN A 30 -0.95 2.20 19.25
C GLN A 30 -1.93 1.15 18.73
N ARG A 31 -2.59 0.46 19.67
CA ARG A 31 -3.66 -0.49 19.38
C ARG A 31 -4.83 0.26 18.76
N ARG A 32 -4.88 0.28 17.43
CA ARG A 32 -6.04 0.77 16.68
C ARG A 32 -6.90 -0.44 16.34
N GLN A 33 -8.07 -0.55 16.96
CA GLN A 33 -9.08 -1.45 16.41
C GLN A 33 -9.51 -0.87 15.07
N ALA A 34 -9.40 -1.67 14.00
CA ALA A 34 -10.10 -1.32 12.77
C ALA A 34 -11.59 -1.20 13.11
N PRO A 35 -12.32 -0.21 12.57
CA PRO A 35 -13.73 0.02 12.91
C PRO A 35 -14.70 -1.09 12.45
N ALA A 36 -14.22 -2.27 12.09
CA ALA A 36 -15.01 -3.33 11.49
C ALA A 36 -15.07 -4.59 12.36
N THR A 37 -16.29 -4.99 12.74
CA THR A 37 -16.61 -6.39 12.96
C THR A 37 -16.58 -7.07 11.58
N GLY A 38 -15.55 -7.88 11.33
CA GLY A 38 -15.46 -8.70 10.12
C GLY A 38 -16.63 -9.65 9.98
N LYS A 39 -16.85 -10.15 8.77
CA LYS A 39 -17.98 -11.05 8.47
C LYS A 39 -17.87 -12.37 9.22
N ALA A 40 -16.66 -12.83 9.53
CA ALA A 40 -16.41 -14.07 10.29
C ALA A 40 -15.94 -13.82 11.74
N GLY A 41 -15.99 -12.58 12.24
CA GLY A 41 -15.61 -12.22 13.61
C GLY A 41 -14.79 -10.94 13.70
N PRO A 42 -14.24 -10.62 14.88
CA PRO A 42 -13.49 -9.38 15.09
C PRO A 42 -12.22 -9.34 14.22
N ILE A 43 -11.90 -8.13 13.72
CA ILE A 43 -10.67 -7.82 13.01
C ILE A 43 -9.81 -6.94 13.90
N GLU A 44 -8.52 -7.24 14.01
CA GLU A 44 -7.57 -6.42 14.77
C GLU A 44 -6.35 -6.05 13.91
N ILE A 45 -5.99 -4.76 13.94
CA ILE A 45 -4.80 -4.23 13.27
C ILE A 45 -3.88 -3.61 14.33
N LEU A 46 -2.80 -4.31 14.67
CA LEU A 46 -1.80 -3.81 15.61
C LEU A 46 -0.65 -3.18 14.82
N ARG A 47 -0.34 -1.91 15.07
CA ARG A 47 0.85 -1.27 14.48
C ARG A 47 2.00 -1.28 15.47
N ASP A 48 3.16 -1.69 15.00
CA ASP A 48 4.41 -1.60 15.76
C ASP A 48 4.96 -0.16 15.79
N GLU A 49 6.14 0.03 16.39
CA GLU A 49 6.79 1.35 16.50
C GLU A 49 7.19 1.97 15.15
N TYR A 50 7.31 1.16 14.09
CA TYR A 50 7.60 1.61 12.73
C TYR A 50 6.32 1.79 11.90
N GLY A 51 5.16 1.57 12.51
CA GLY A 51 3.87 1.62 11.86
C GLY A 51 3.54 0.39 11.02
N VAL A 52 4.27 -0.72 11.13
CA VAL A 52 3.98 -1.94 10.36
C VAL A 52 2.68 -2.58 10.87
N PRO A 53 1.68 -2.82 10.01
CA PRO A 53 0.42 -3.42 10.43
C PRO A 53 0.53 -4.94 10.58
N HIS A 54 0.25 -5.44 11.78
CA HIS A 54 0.03 -6.84 12.11
C HIS A 54 -1.47 -7.12 12.18
N ILE A 55 -1.97 -7.92 11.24
CA ILE A 55 -3.40 -8.16 11.05
C ILE A 55 -3.80 -9.51 11.62
N PHE A 56 -4.81 -9.52 12.48
CA PHE A 56 -5.43 -10.72 13.05
C PHE A 56 -6.90 -10.78 12.61
N ALA A 57 -7.28 -11.89 11.98
CA ALA A 57 -8.62 -12.10 11.45
C ALA A 57 -8.97 -13.61 11.41
N ASN A 58 -10.27 -13.91 11.39
CA ASN A 58 -10.80 -15.29 11.41
C ASN A 58 -11.05 -15.88 10.01
N SER A 59 -10.89 -15.08 8.96
CA SER A 59 -11.08 -15.51 7.56
C SER A 59 -10.11 -14.78 6.63
N LEU A 60 -9.93 -15.32 5.42
CA LEU A 60 -9.07 -14.70 4.41
C LEU A 60 -9.65 -13.37 3.92
N GLU A 61 -10.97 -13.31 3.80
CA GLU A 61 -11.73 -12.14 3.39
C GLU A 61 -11.60 -11.02 4.43
N ASP A 62 -11.75 -11.33 5.72
CA ASP A 62 -11.56 -10.36 6.80
C ASP A 62 -10.09 -9.87 6.86
N ALA A 63 -9.12 -10.76 6.63
CA ALA A 63 -7.72 -10.37 6.52
C ALA A 63 -7.48 -9.45 5.30
N ALA A 64 -8.05 -9.79 4.15
CA ALA A 64 -7.92 -9.00 2.92
C ALA A 64 -8.54 -7.61 3.07
N TYR A 65 -9.71 -7.53 3.71
CA TYR A 65 -10.34 -6.27 4.10
C TYR A 65 -9.41 -5.41 4.97
N ALA A 66 -8.84 -5.99 6.02
CA ALA A 66 -7.93 -5.29 6.91
C ALA A 66 -6.65 -4.82 6.19
N ILE A 67 -6.11 -5.62 5.26
CA ILE A 67 -4.97 -5.23 4.42
C ILE A 67 -5.34 -4.02 3.57
N GLY A 68 -6.52 -4.02 2.95
CA GLY A 68 -7.01 -2.90 2.15
C GLY A 68 -7.17 -1.62 2.96
N TYR A 69 -7.74 -1.74 4.17
CA TYR A 69 -7.90 -0.61 5.09
C TYR A 69 -6.54 -0.05 5.55
N ALA A 70 -5.62 -0.91 6.01
CA ALA A 70 -4.30 -0.50 6.48
C ALA A 70 -3.45 0.13 5.37
N GLN A 71 -3.49 -0.43 4.16
CA GLN A 71 -2.76 0.10 3.02
C GLN A 71 -3.32 1.47 2.57
N ALA A 72 -4.64 1.65 2.63
CA ALA A 72 -5.27 2.94 2.40
C ALA A 72 -4.85 3.96 3.48
N GLU A 73 -4.85 3.57 4.76
CA GLU A 73 -4.35 4.40 5.86
C GLU A 73 -2.92 4.91 5.63
N ASP A 74 -2.05 4.06 5.07
CA ASP A 74 -0.66 4.41 4.87
C ASP A 74 -0.39 5.21 3.59
N ARG A 75 -1.09 4.87 2.49
CA ARG A 75 -0.71 5.26 1.11
C ARG A 75 -1.91 5.40 0.15
N LEU A 76 -3.05 5.93 0.61
CA LEU A 76 -4.27 6.04 -0.20
C LEU A 76 -4.02 6.69 -1.56
N GLU A 77 -3.29 7.81 -1.60
CA GLU A 77 -3.05 8.54 -2.84
C GLU A 77 -2.27 7.70 -3.87
N GLU A 78 -1.15 7.08 -3.46
CA GLU A 78 -0.38 6.25 -4.36
C GLU A 78 -1.16 5.01 -4.82
N LEU A 79 -1.96 4.42 -3.93
CA LEU A 79 -2.84 3.30 -4.25
C LEU A 79 -3.83 3.67 -5.37
N LEU A 80 -4.55 4.78 -5.22
CA LEU A 80 -5.53 5.24 -6.21
C LEU A 80 -4.87 5.64 -7.54
N ARG A 81 -3.68 6.25 -7.46
CA ARG A 81 -2.87 6.59 -8.64
C ARG A 81 -2.44 5.32 -9.40
N ASN A 82 -2.13 4.23 -8.70
CA ASN A 82 -1.78 2.97 -9.34
C ASN A 82 -2.94 2.38 -10.15
N TYR A 83 -4.19 2.53 -9.70
CA TYR A 83 -5.36 2.15 -10.49
C TYR A 83 -5.48 2.98 -11.76
N ARG A 84 -5.35 4.31 -11.68
CA ARG A 84 -5.34 5.17 -12.88
C ARG A 84 -4.20 4.84 -13.83
N LYS A 85 -3.00 4.52 -13.31
CA LYS A 85 -1.88 4.05 -14.14
C LYS A 85 -2.26 2.79 -14.88
N ALA A 86 -2.71 1.75 -14.18
CA ALA A 86 -3.06 0.48 -14.80
C ALA A 86 -4.20 0.59 -15.82
N GLU A 87 -5.16 1.49 -15.58
CA GLU A 87 -6.31 1.70 -16.46
C GLU A 87 -6.04 2.68 -17.62
N GLY A 88 -4.90 3.38 -17.60
CA GLY A 88 -4.56 4.38 -18.60
C GLY A 88 -5.48 5.59 -18.54
N THR A 89 -5.77 6.10 -17.34
CA THR A 89 -6.64 7.27 -17.10
C THR A 89 -5.93 8.35 -16.28
N MET A 90 -4.59 8.42 -16.37
CA MET A 90 -3.79 9.42 -15.67
C MET A 90 -4.00 10.82 -16.26
N SER A 91 -4.14 10.93 -17.57
CA SER A 91 -4.29 12.21 -18.28
C SER A 91 -5.55 12.97 -17.90
N GLU A 92 -6.61 12.25 -17.52
CA GLU A 92 -7.86 12.83 -17.02
C GLU A 92 -7.66 13.59 -15.69
N ALA A 93 -6.73 13.12 -14.86
CA ALA A 93 -6.51 13.61 -13.51
C ALA A 93 -5.30 14.54 -13.38
N PHE A 94 -4.25 14.27 -14.15
CA PHE A 94 -2.94 14.90 -13.98
C PHE A 94 -2.50 15.75 -15.17
N GLY A 95 -3.12 15.58 -16.34
CA GLY A 95 -2.87 16.43 -17.51
C GLY A 95 -2.35 15.70 -18.74
N PRO A 96 -2.23 16.42 -19.87
CA PRO A 96 -1.92 15.84 -21.18
C PRO A 96 -0.53 15.21 -21.28
N GLU A 97 0.39 15.50 -20.37
CA GLU A 97 1.72 14.86 -20.32
C GLU A 97 1.65 13.35 -20.10
N TRP A 98 0.55 12.85 -19.52
CA TRP A 98 0.28 11.42 -19.35
C TRP A 98 -0.31 10.75 -20.59
N TYR A 99 -0.58 11.48 -21.67
CA TYR A 99 -1.23 10.94 -22.88
C TYR A 99 -0.52 9.70 -23.43
N ARG A 100 0.82 9.76 -23.57
CA ARG A 100 1.59 8.63 -24.12
C ARG A 100 1.52 7.42 -23.20
N HIS A 101 1.60 7.63 -21.89
CA HIS A 101 1.47 6.56 -20.91
C HIS A 101 0.10 5.88 -21.05
N ASP A 102 -0.98 6.67 -21.04
CA ASP A 102 -2.35 6.18 -21.12
C ASP A 102 -2.64 5.45 -22.43
N TYR A 103 -2.13 5.98 -23.54
CA TYR A 103 -2.22 5.33 -24.85
C TYR A 103 -1.67 3.91 -24.81
N ILE A 104 -0.46 3.74 -24.26
CA ILE A 104 0.18 2.41 -24.15
C ILE A 104 -0.65 1.46 -23.28
N GLN A 105 -1.13 1.91 -22.12
CA GLN A 105 -1.92 1.04 -21.24
C GLN A 105 -3.25 0.61 -21.86
N ARG A 106 -3.87 1.49 -22.65
CA ARG A 106 -5.08 1.19 -23.42
C ARG A 106 -4.80 0.21 -24.57
N VAL A 107 -3.65 0.32 -25.25
CA VAL A 107 -3.21 -0.66 -26.26
C VAL A 107 -3.01 -2.06 -25.66
N TRP A 108 -2.46 -2.16 -24.45
CA TRP A 108 -2.31 -3.45 -23.76
C TRP A 108 -3.59 -3.96 -23.08
N GLN A 109 -4.65 -3.15 -23.08
CA GLN A 109 -5.99 -3.53 -22.65
C GLN A 109 -6.04 -4.10 -21.22
N HIS A 110 -5.20 -3.58 -20.31
CA HIS A 110 -5.16 -4.07 -18.93
C HIS A 110 -6.52 -3.98 -18.25
N ALA A 111 -7.19 -2.82 -18.35
CA ALA A 111 -8.51 -2.60 -17.77
C ALA A 111 -9.60 -3.45 -18.44
N ALA A 112 -9.66 -3.43 -19.78
CA ALA A 112 -10.72 -4.09 -20.53
C ALA A 112 -10.72 -5.61 -20.28
N ILE A 113 -9.56 -6.25 -20.44
CA ILE A 113 -9.42 -7.71 -20.22
C ILE A 113 -9.70 -8.07 -18.76
N SER A 114 -9.23 -7.26 -17.80
CA SER A 114 -9.46 -7.55 -16.38
C SER A 114 -10.93 -7.49 -16.00
N ARG A 115 -11.69 -6.54 -16.57
CA ARG A 115 -13.14 -6.42 -16.32
C ARG A 115 -13.92 -7.53 -17.00
N GLU A 116 -13.64 -7.77 -18.28
CA GLU A 116 -14.30 -8.83 -19.07
C GLU A 116 -14.13 -10.20 -18.41
N ARG A 117 -12.91 -10.53 -17.98
CA ARG A 117 -12.55 -11.86 -17.48
C ARG A 117 -12.54 -11.95 -15.95
N TYR A 118 -13.03 -10.93 -15.24
CA TYR A 118 -13.01 -10.92 -13.77
C TYR A 118 -13.72 -12.15 -13.18
N ASN A 119 -14.78 -12.62 -13.86
CA ASN A 119 -15.55 -13.79 -13.41
C ASN A 119 -14.82 -15.12 -13.55
N GLU A 120 -13.72 -15.17 -14.30
CA GLU A 120 -12.85 -16.34 -14.40
C GLU A 120 -11.86 -16.43 -13.23
N VAL A 121 -11.68 -15.36 -12.45
CA VAL A 121 -10.88 -15.39 -11.22
C VAL A 121 -11.52 -16.39 -10.27
N ALA A 122 -10.70 -17.29 -9.72
CA ALA A 122 -11.17 -18.33 -8.80
C ALA A 122 -12.03 -17.71 -7.68
N PRO A 123 -13.21 -18.29 -7.33
CA PRO A 123 -14.17 -17.65 -6.44
C PRO A 123 -13.58 -17.16 -5.11
N ARG A 124 -12.70 -17.96 -4.49
CA ARG A 124 -12.00 -17.60 -3.25
C ARG A 124 -11.10 -16.37 -3.40
N MET A 125 -10.40 -16.25 -4.51
CA MET A 125 -9.55 -15.09 -4.80
C MET A 125 -10.39 -13.85 -5.08
N ARG A 126 -11.46 -13.99 -5.87
CA ARG A 126 -12.41 -12.90 -6.14
C ARG A 126 -13.03 -12.35 -4.84
N ALA A 127 -13.44 -13.23 -3.92
CA ALA A 127 -13.96 -12.83 -2.61
C ALA A 127 -12.92 -12.04 -1.79
N SER A 128 -11.65 -12.43 -1.85
CA SER A 128 -10.56 -11.71 -1.17
C SER A 128 -10.30 -10.34 -1.81
N ILE A 129 -10.30 -10.25 -3.14
CA ILE A 129 -10.13 -8.98 -3.88
C ILE A 129 -11.27 -8.00 -3.55
N GLU A 130 -12.51 -8.49 -3.54
CA GLU A 130 -13.68 -7.68 -3.19
C GLU A 130 -13.62 -7.19 -1.74
N ALA A 131 -13.24 -8.08 -0.81
CA ALA A 131 -13.06 -7.69 0.58
C ALA A 131 -11.95 -6.64 0.75
N TYR A 132 -10.81 -6.81 0.08
CA TYR A 132 -9.72 -5.82 0.04
C TYR A 132 -10.20 -4.45 -0.46
N GLN A 133 -10.95 -4.41 -1.56
CA GLN A 133 -11.51 -3.15 -2.06
C GLN A 133 -12.55 -2.54 -1.11
N GLU A 134 -13.33 -3.35 -0.39
CA GLU A 134 -14.23 -2.82 0.63
C GLU A 134 -13.46 -2.24 1.83
N GLY A 135 -12.30 -2.79 2.18
CA GLY A 135 -11.40 -2.21 3.17
C GLY A 135 -10.91 -0.81 2.79
N ILE A 136 -10.47 -0.65 1.54
CA ILE A 136 -10.07 0.67 0.99
C ILE A 136 -11.28 1.61 0.99
N ARG A 137 -12.44 1.13 0.53
CA ARG A 137 -13.68 1.93 0.49
C ARG A 137 -14.09 2.37 1.89
N GLN A 138 -13.96 1.52 2.90
CA GLN A 138 -14.26 1.89 4.27
C GLN A 138 -13.31 3.00 4.75
N PHE A 139 -12.00 2.87 4.52
CA PHE A 139 -11.06 3.94 4.87
C PHE A 139 -11.42 5.27 4.19
N MET A 140 -11.77 5.26 2.91
CA MET A 140 -12.23 6.45 2.19
C MET A 140 -13.52 7.06 2.76
N LYS A 141 -14.43 6.23 3.30
CA LYS A 141 -15.66 6.70 3.97
C LYS A 141 -15.36 7.30 5.34
N ASP A 142 -14.43 6.71 6.08
CA ASP A 142 -14.03 7.16 7.42
C ASP A 142 -13.21 8.45 7.37
N HIS A 143 -12.45 8.65 6.29
CA HIS A 143 -11.52 9.76 6.08
C HIS A 143 -11.78 10.49 4.75
N PRO A 144 -12.99 11.07 4.53
CA PRO A 144 -13.34 11.71 3.28
C PRO A 144 -12.42 12.91 2.94
N GLU A 145 -11.83 13.55 3.94
CA GLU A 145 -10.87 14.64 3.79
C GLU A 145 -9.54 14.22 3.16
N GLN A 146 -9.20 12.94 3.25
CA GLN A 146 -7.98 12.37 2.66
C GLN A 146 -8.21 11.83 1.25
N VAL A 147 -9.47 11.76 0.79
CA VAL A 147 -9.81 11.26 -0.54
C VAL A 147 -9.55 12.36 -1.58
N PRO A 148 -8.61 12.16 -2.53
CA PRO A 148 -8.35 13.16 -3.55
C PRO A 148 -9.56 13.32 -4.48
N ALA A 149 -9.86 14.54 -4.91
CA ALA A 149 -10.97 14.83 -5.83
C ALA A 149 -10.89 14.07 -7.17
N TRP A 150 -9.67 13.68 -7.58
CA TRP A 150 -9.42 12.92 -8.79
C TRP A 150 -9.52 11.38 -8.58
N ALA A 151 -9.84 10.91 -7.38
CA ALA A 151 -9.93 9.48 -7.08
C ALA A 151 -10.76 8.74 -8.14
N PRO A 152 -10.26 7.61 -8.70
CA PRO A 152 -11.06 6.79 -9.59
C PRO A 152 -12.18 6.10 -8.80
N GLU A 153 -13.25 5.71 -9.50
CA GLU A 153 -14.23 4.80 -8.92
C GLU A 153 -13.57 3.44 -8.64
N LEU A 154 -13.73 2.92 -7.42
CA LEU A 154 -13.19 1.63 -7.04
C LEU A 154 -14.00 0.49 -7.65
N HIS A 155 -13.33 -0.34 -8.45
CA HIS A 155 -13.87 -1.57 -9.03
C HIS A 155 -12.96 -2.76 -8.72
N PRO A 156 -13.46 -3.94 -8.30
CA PRO A 156 -12.63 -5.10 -7.95
C PRO A 156 -11.60 -5.53 -9.01
N ALA A 157 -12.00 -5.50 -10.29
CA ALA A 157 -11.10 -5.79 -11.41
C ALA A 157 -9.85 -4.90 -11.49
N GLN A 158 -9.82 -3.72 -10.85
CA GLN A 158 -8.63 -2.86 -10.82
C GLN A 158 -7.42 -3.54 -10.17
N VAL A 159 -7.64 -4.42 -9.20
CA VAL A 159 -6.55 -5.20 -8.58
C VAL A 159 -5.91 -6.12 -9.62
N VAL A 160 -6.74 -6.74 -10.49
CA VAL A 160 -6.27 -7.56 -11.60
C VAL A 160 -5.60 -6.71 -12.68
N SER A 161 -6.17 -5.55 -13.01
CA SER A 161 -5.56 -4.58 -13.95
C SER A 161 -4.17 -4.16 -13.51
N LEU A 162 -4.02 -3.83 -12.22
CA LEU A 162 -2.74 -3.44 -11.63
C LEU A 162 -1.74 -4.59 -11.67
N GLY A 163 -2.17 -5.81 -11.34
CA GLY A 163 -1.35 -7.01 -11.48
C GLY A 163 -0.85 -7.19 -12.91
N ARG A 164 -1.73 -7.09 -13.90
CA ARG A 164 -1.36 -7.16 -15.33
C ARG A 164 -0.36 -6.07 -15.68
N TYR A 165 -0.61 -4.81 -15.32
CA TYR A 165 0.29 -3.68 -15.56
C TYR A 165 1.69 -3.91 -15.00
N ILE A 166 1.79 -4.39 -13.75
CA ILE A 166 3.09 -4.67 -13.11
C ILE A 166 3.83 -5.79 -13.82
N ILE A 167 3.14 -6.91 -14.10
CA ILE A 167 3.73 -8.09 -14.73
C ILE A 167 4.16 -7.79 -16.17
N TRP A 168 3.39 -6.98 -16.91
CA TRP A 168 3.72 -6.62 -18.30
C TRP A 168 5.04 -5.87 -18.44
N GLY A 169 5.50 -5.20 -17.38
CA GLY A 169 6.81 -4.56 -17.36
C GLY A 169 7.97 -5.53 -17.60
N TRP A 170 7.82 -6.81 -17.24
CA TRP A 170 8.90 -7.80 -17.38
C TRP A 170 9.05 -8.27 -18.84
N PRO A 171 8.01 -8.79 -19.53
CA PRO A 171 8.11 -9.13 -20.95
C PRO A 171 8.52 -7.94 -21.82
N LEU A 172 8.10 -6.71 -21.46
CA LEU A 172 8.50 -5.51 -22.18
C LEU A 172 10.00 -5.24 -22.05
N GLY A 173 10.58 -5.45 -20.87
CA GLY A 173 12.01 -5.33 -20.64
C GLY A 173 12.80 -6.36 -21.45
N GLU A 174 12.34 -7.60 -21.48
CA GLU A 174 12.94 -8.68 -22.30
C GLU A 174 12.85 -8.36 -23.80
N ALA A 175 11.67 -7.98 -24.29
CA ALA A 175 11.47 -7.60 -25.68
C ALA A 175 12.33 -6.39 -26.08
N SER A 176 12.47 -5.40 -25.19
CA SER A 176 13.37 -4.26 -25.41
C SER A 176 14.83 -4.68 -25.51
N ALA A 177 15.27 -5.64 -24.69
CA ALA A 177 16.63 -6.20 -24.78
C ALA A 177 16.85 -6.96 -26.09
N ASP A 178 15.84 -7.71 -26.57
CA ASP A 178 15.89 -8.39 -27.87
C ASP A 178 15.98 -7.43 -29.05
N LEU A 179 15.16 -6.36 -29.05
CA LEU A 179 15.20 -5.32 -30.07
C LEU A 179 16.59 -4.67 -30.14
N LYS A 180 17.18 -4.34 -28.99
CA LYS A 180 18.54 -3.79 -28.91
C LYS A 180 19.59 -4.75 -29.45
N ARG A 181 19.50 -6.05 -29.13
CA ARG A 181 20.36 -7.08 -29.73
C ARG A 181 20.23 -7.15 -31.25
N GLY A 182 19.04 -6.86 -31.77
CA GLY A 182 18.76 -6.77 -33.21
C GLY A 182 19.15 -5.44 -33.87
N GLY A 183 19.75 -4.50 -33.15
CA GLY A 183 20.13 -3.18 -33.67
C GLY A 183 18.97 -2.19 -33.79
N ILE A 184 17.84 -2.46 -33.14
CA ILE A 184 16.69 -1.54 -33.05
C ILE A 184 16.74 -0.86 -31.68
N GLU A 185 16.65 0.46 -31.64
CA GLU A 185 16.53 1.21 -30.38
C GLU A 185 15.05 1.46 -30.05
N PRO A 186 14.46 0.69 -29.11
CA PRO A 186 13.09 0.92 -28.67
C PRO A 186 13.01 2.14 -27.75
N ASP A 187 11.78 2.59 -27.50
CA ASP A 187 11.51 3.53 -26.42
C ASP A 187 12.10 3.01 -25.08
N PRO A 188 12.56 3.92 -24.19
CA PRO A 188 13.12 3.51 -22.92
C PRO A 188 12.10 2.72 -22.08
N VAL A 189 12.46 1.48 -21.73
CA VAL A 189 11.74 0.69 -20.74
C VAL A 189 12.42 0.89 -19.39
N ALA A 190 11.65 1.19 -18.35
CA ALA A 190 12.19 1.37 -17.01
C ALA A 190 12.88 0.09 -16.53
N TYR A 191 14.18 0.16 -16.26
CA TYR A 191 14.94 -0.95 -15.69
C TYR A 191 14.51 -1.20 -14.24
N ARG A 192 14.26 -2.47 -13.90
CA ARG A 192 14.00 -2.92 -12.52
C ARG A 192 14.99 -4.03 -12.20
N GLY A 193 15.79 -3.84 -11.14
CA GLY A 193 16.73 -4.83 -10.63
C GLY A 193 16.45 -5.15 -9.16
N SER A 194 16.91 -6.31 -8.70
CA SER A 194 16.88 -6.71 -7.30
C SER A 194 18.03 -7.66 -7.01
N ASN A 195 18.34 -7.85 -5.73
CA ASN A 195 19.26 -8.87 -5.24
C ASN A 195 18.50 -9.89 -4.41
N GLN A 196 18.92 -11.15 -4.46
CA GLN A 196 18.40 -12.21 -3.59
C GLN A 196 19.54 -13.17 -3.24
N MET A 197 19.56 -13.63 -2.00
CA MET A 197 20.44 -14.70 -1.54
C MET A 197 19.60 -15.81 -0.92
N LEU A 198 20.11 -17.04 -0.97
CA LEU A 198 19.56 -18.17 -0.23
C LEU A 198 20.72 -19.07 0.16
N LEU A 199 20.94 -19.21 1.47
CA LEU A 199 21.96 -20.07 2.02
C LEU A 199 21.33 -21.38 2.46
N ALA A 200 21.82 -22.50 1.92
CA ALA A 200 21.42 -23.83 2.35
C ALA A 200 21.82 -24.07 3.82
N PRO A 201 21.08 -24.90 4.59
CA PRO A 201 21.36 -25.17 5.99
C PRO A 201 22.81 -25.56 6.28
N PHE A 202 23.44 -26.35 5.42
CA PHE A 202 24.83 -26.79 5.64
C PHE A 202 25.85 -25.63 5.55
N LYS A 203 25.47 -24.52 4.90
CA LYS A 203 26.26 -23.29 4.79
C LYS A 203 26.02 -22.30 5.94
N THR A 204 25.16 -22.62 6.90
CA THR A 204 24.86 -21.75 8.05
C THR A 204 25.26 -22.43 9.36
N ALA A 205 25.67 -21.64 10.36
CA ALA A 205 26.04 -22.18 11.67
C ALA A 205 24.83 -22.80 12.40
N MET A 206 23.65 -22.17 12.25
CA MET A 206 22.40 -22.62 12.87
C MET A 206 21.77 -23.84 12.17
N LYS A 207 22.36 -24.34 11.08
CA LYS A 207 21.80 -25.44 10.27
C LYS A 207 20.35 -25.18 9.83
N ALA A 208 20.04 -23.92 9.55
CA ALA A 208 18.75 -23.46 9.04
C ALA A 208 18.97 -22.68 7.73
N PRO A 209 18.01 -22.70 6.79
CA PRO A 209 18.10 -21.86 5.61
C PRO A 209 18.08 -20.38 6.03
N THR A 210 18.81 -19.53 5.32
CA THR A 210 18.82 -18.09 5.60
C THR A 210 18.69 -17.32 4.27
N PRO A 211 17.75 -16.36 4.18
CA PRO A 211 17.68 -15.45 3.04
C PRO A 211 18.88 -14.50 2.98
#